data_AF-A0A539EDC8-F1
#
_entry.id   AF-A0A539EDC8-F1
#
_cell.length_a   1.000
_cell.length_b   1.000
_cell.length_c   1.000
_cell.angle_alpha   90.00
_cell.angle_beta   90.00
_cell.angle_gamma   90.00
#
_symmetry.space_group_name_H-M   'P 1'
#
loop_
_entity.id
_entity.type
_entity.pdbx_description
1 polymer ?
#
loop_
_entity_poly.entity_id
_entity_poly.type
_entity_poly.pdbx_seq_one_letter_code
_entity_poly.pdbx_strand_id
1 'polypeptide(L)'
;MSEIQQIIEKAFEKRAEITPRHVDTHVRDAVAEVIGLLDKGKLRVAEKKDGDWIVHQWLKKAVLLSFRIEDNDFMKGGFTNYFDKVPAKYADFNSRDFIDSGVRIVPPATARRGAYLAPGVVLMPSYVNIGAYVDSGTMVDTWATVGS
;
A
#
# COMPACT_ATOMS: atom_id res chain seq x y z
N MET A 1 -7.92 19.81 -8.38
CA MET A 1 -8.43 18.53 -7.84
C MET A 1 -8.37 17.54 -8.98
N SER A 2 -7.63 16.44 -8.85
CA SER A 2 -7.50 15.47 -9.94
C SER A 2 -8.81 14.68 -10.13
N GLU A 3 -9.05 14.17 -11.33
CA GLU A 3 -10.20 13.32 -11.66
C GLU A 3 -10.28 12.09 -10.73
N ILE A 4 -9.14 11.43 -10.50
CA ILE A 4 -9.04 10.27 -9.61
C ILE A 4 -9.44 10.58 -8.16
N GLN A 5 -9.10 11.76 -7.64
CA GLN A 5 -9.51 12.18 -6.30
C GLN A 5 -11.04 12.27 -6.20
N GLN A 6 -11.69 12.86 -7.20
CA GLN A 6 -13.15 13.00 -7.20
C GLN A 6 -13.85 11.64 -7.26
N ILE A 7 -13.32 10.69 -8.05
CA ILE A 7 -13.84 9.32 -8.12
C ILE A 7 -13.78 8.66 -6.75
N ILE A 8 -12.61 8.70 -6.09
CA ILE A 8 -12.41 8.11 -4.76
C ILE A 8 -13.33 8.74 -3.73
N GLU A 9 -13.44 10.07 -3.70
CA GLU A 9 -14.30 10.76 -2.73
C GLU A 9 -15.77 10.40 -2.92
N LYS A 10 -16.28 10.43 -4.16
CA LYS A 10 -17.67 10.05 -4.47
C LYS A 10 -17.95 8.58 -4.14
N ALA A 11 -17.04 7.69 -4.51
CA ALA A 11 -17.15 6.27 -4.19
C ALA A 11 -17.18 6.03 -2.68
N PHE A 12 -16.33 6.75 -1.93
CA PHE A 12 -16.27 6.60 -0.48
C PHE A 12 -17.56 7.04 0.21
N GLU A 13 -18.23 8.09 -0.27
CA GLU A 13 -19.53 8.50 0.31
C GLU A 13 -20.60 7.41 0.15
N LYS A 14 -20.58 6.68 -0.97
CA LYS A 14 -21.45 5.53 -1.24
C LYS A 14 -20.86 4.19 -0.82
N ARG A 15 -19.79 4.18 -0.03
CA ARG A 15 -19.04 2.95 0.31
C ARG A 15 -19.92 1.83 0.83
N ALA A 16 -21.01 2.12 1.54
CA ALA A 16 -21.92 1.11 2.08
C ALA A 16 -22.48 0.16 0.99
N GLU A 17 -22.67 0.67 -0.23
CA GLU A 17 -23.18 -0.07 -1.40
C GLU A 17 -22.06 -0.86 -2.13
N ILE A 18 -20.80 -0.50 -1.88
CA ILE A 18 -19.65 -1.11 -2.55
C ILE A 18 -19.28 -2.43 -1.86
N THR A 19 -19.18 -3.49 -2.65
CA THR A 19 -18.71 -4.82 -2.23
C THR A 19 -17.79 -5.42 -3.31
N PRO A 20 -17.05 -6.51 -3.04
CA PRO A 20 -16.21 -7.14 -4.06
C PRO A 20 -16.98 -7.59 -5.31
N ARG A 21 -18.25 -7.99 -5.13
CA ARG A 21 -19.16 -8.41 -6.20
C ARG A 21 -19.90 -7.25 -6.88
N HIS A 22 -19.91 -6.08 -6.24
CA HIS A 22 -20.66 -4.91 -6.69
C HIS A 22 -19.83 -3.65 -6.48
N VAL A 23 -18.94 -3.40 -7.44
CA VAL A 23 -18.14 -2.18 -7.55
C VAL A 23 -18.02 -1.83 -9.03
N ASP A 24 -18.21 -0.57 -9.37
CA ASP A 24 -18.04 -0.10 -10.75
C ASP A 24 -16.56 -0.22 -11.17
N THR A 25 -16.33 -0.62 -12.42
CA THR A 25 -14.97 -0.80 -12.97
C THR A 25 -14.10 0.43 -12.80
N HIS A 26 -14.63 1.63 -13.10
CA HIS A 26 -13.88 2.88 -12.96
C HIS A 26 -13.48 3.19 -11.51
N VAL A 27 -14.25 2.77 -10.51
CA VAL A 27 -13.89 2.91 -9.09
C VAL A 27 -12.79 1.92 -8.73
N ARG A 28 -12.89 0.67 -9.19
CA ARG A 28 -11.86 -0.36 -8.99
C ARG A 28 -10.52 0.08 -9.58
N ASP A 29 -10.53 0.60 -10.81
CA ASP A 29 -9.35 1.08 -11.51
C ASP A 29 -8.73 2.29 -10.79
N ALA A 30 -9.55 3.26 -10.37
CA ALA A 30 -9.09 4.41 -9.59
C ALA A 30 -8.45 3.99 -8.26
N VAL A 31 -9.06 3.05 -7.53
CA VAL A 31 -8.47 2.52 -6.28
C VAL A 31 -7.14 1.82 -6.58
N ALA A 32 -7.10 0.94 -7.59
CA ALA A 32 -5.90 0.21 -7.96
C ALA A 32 -4.75 1.15 -8.39
N GLU A 33 -5.05 2.21 -9.13
CA GLU A 33 -4.10 3.24 -9.52
C GLU A 33 -3.57 3.99 -8.30
N VAL A 34 -4.43 4.44 -7.38
CA VAL A 34 -3.99 5.12 -6.14
C VAL A 34 -3.09 4.22 -5.30
N ILE A 35 -3.47 2.95 -5.09
CA ILE A 35 -2.63 2.01 -4.35
C ILE A 35 -1.29 1.81 -5.07
N GLY A 36 -1.28 1.72 -6.40
CA GLY A 36 -0.05 1.64 -7.19
C GLY A 36 0.84 2.89 -7.08
N LEU A 37 0.24 4.08 -7.01
CA LEU A 37 0.97 5.34 -6.83
C LEU A 37 1.53 5.50 -5.41
N LEU A 38 0.77 5.07 -4.39
CA LEU A 38 1.26 4.97 -3.01
C LEU A 38 2.42 3.98 -2.92
N ASP A 39 2.30 2.81 -3.53
CA ASP A 39 3.33 1.77 -3.55
C ASP A 39 4.65 2.24 -4.17
N LYS A 40 4.57 3.13 -5.17
CA LYS A 40 5.70 3.76 -5.86
C LYS A 40 6.18 5.06 -5.22
N GLY A 41 5.55 5.52 -4.14
CA GLY A 41 5.89 6.78 -3.47
C GLY A 41 5.59 8.03 -4.29
N LYS A 42 4.79 7.92 -5.37
CA LYS A 42 4.34 9.06 -6.18
C LYS A 42 3.22 9.84 -5.50
N LEU A 43 2.49 9.17 -4.62
CA LEU A 43 1.58 9.77 -3.65
C LEU A 43 2.02 9.34 -2.25
N ARG A 44 1.68 10.14 -1.24
CA ARG A 44 1.92 9.84 0.17
C ARG A 44 0.75 10.35 1.00
N VAL A 45 0.34 9.59 2.01
CA VAL A 45 -0.87 9.88 2.82
C VAL A 45 -0.77 11.22 3.55
N ALA A 46 0.43 11.60 3.98
CA ALA A 46 0.71 12.91 4.53
C ALA A 46 2.05 13.42 4.00
N GLU A 47 2.15 14.72 3.76
CA GLU A 47 3.37 15.40 3.33
C GLU A 47 3.56 16.70 4.09
N LYS A 48 4.80 17.19 4.15
CA LYS A 48 5.13 18.45 4.81
C LYS A 48 5.01 19.60 3.81
N LYS A 49 4.18 20.60 4.10
CA LYS A 49 4.06 21.86 3.33
C LYS A 49 4.21 23.03 4.27
N ASP A 50 5.09 23.97 3.91
CA ASP A 50 5.33 25.20 4.67
C ASP A 50 5.63 24.98 6.16
N GLY A 51 6.25 23.84 6.51
CA GLY A 51 6.58 23.49 7.89
C GLY A 51 5.58 22.55 8.56
N ASP A 52 4.36 22.44 8.03
CA ASP A 52 3.27 21.68 8.64
C ASP A 52 2.97 20.38 7.90
N TRP A 53 2.50 19.37 8.65
CA TRP A 53 2.05 18.11 8.08
C TRP A 53 0.61 18.24 7.59
N ILE A 54 0.41 18.03 6.28
CA ILE A 54 -0.90 18.02 5.64
C ILE A 54 -1.28 16.58 5.30
N VAL A 55 -2.49 16.18 5.71
CA VAL A 55 -3.03 14.84 5.45
C VAL A 55 -3.94 14.87 4.22
N HIS A 56 -3.66 13.99 3.26
CA HIS A 56 -4.50 13.76 2.09
C HIS A 56 -5.57 12.72 2.42
N GLN A 57 -6.69 13.17 2.98
CA GLN A 57 -7.77 12.30 3.46
C GLN A 57 -8.31 11.35 2.38
N TRP A 58 -8.37 11.80 1.13
CA TRP A 58 -8.84 10.97 0.01
C TRP A 58 -7.93 9.74 -0.24
N LEU A 59 -6.64 9.81 0.07
CA LEU A 59 -5.76 8.64 -0.01
C LEU A 59 -6.08 7.59 1.06
N LYS A 60 -6.46 8.03 2.27
CA LYS A 60 -6.98 7.11 3.30
C LYS A 60 -8.30 6.49 2.86
N LYS A 61 -9.18 7.27 2.23
CA LYS A 61 -10.43 6.76 1.64
C LYS A 61 -10.14 5.69 0.58
N ALA A 62 -9.14 5.87 -0.28
CA ALA A 62 -8.72 4.86 -1.26
C ALA A 62 -8.23 3.56 -0.60
N VAL A 63 -7.40 3.65 0.46
CA VAL A 63 -6.95 2.48 1.24
C VAL A 63 -8.13 1.75 1.89
N LEU A 64 -9.11 2.46 2.44
CA LEU A 64 -10.31 1.83 3.01
C LEU A 64 -11.19 1.17 1.94
N LEU A 65 -11.30 1.80 0.76
CA LEU A 65 -12.01 1.21 -0.38
C LEU A 65 -11.30 -0.04 -0.89
N SER A 66 -9.97 -0.08 -0.91
CA SER A 66 -9.22 -1.27 -1.37
C SER A 66 -9.54 -2.51 -0.53
N PHE A 67 -9.80 -2.35 0.77
CA PHE A 67 -10.25 -3.47 1.61
C PHE A 67 -11.68 -3.91 1.34
N ARG A 68 -12.52 -2.99 0.85
CA ARG A 68 -13.95 -3.22 0.64
C ARG A 68 -14.24 -3.87 -0.72
N ILE A 69 -13.37 -3.63 -1.71
CA ILE A 69 -13.53 -4.16 -3.09
C ILE A 69 -12.84 -5.52 -3.31
N GLU A 70 -12.14 -6.02 -2.29
CA GLU A 70 -11.44 -7.32 -2.30
C GLU A 70 -12.02 -8.27 -1.26
N ASP A 71 -12.17 -9.55 -1.63
CA ASP A 71 -12.43 -10.65 -0.71
C ASP A 71 -11.10 -11.17 -0.13
N ASN A 72 -11.16 -11.85 1.00
CA ASN A 72 -9.98 -12.59 1.47
C ASN A 72 -9.72 -13.75 0.52
N ASP A 73 -8.44 -14.01 0.26
CA ASP A 73 -7.99 -15.14 -0.55
C ASP A 73 -6.93 -15.95 0.20
N PHE A 74 -6.81 -17.21 -0.19
CA PHE A 74 -5.81 -18.11 0.32
C PHE A 74 -4.42 -17.72 -0.21
N MET A 75 -3.47 -17.53 0.70
CA MET A 75 -2.10 -17.14 0.37
C MET A 75 -1.12 -18.22 0.85
N LYS A 76 -0.36 -18.81 -0.08
CA LYS A 76 0.62 -19.85 0.23
C LYS A 76 1.86 -19.25 0.90
N GLY A 77 2.23 -19.74 2.08
CA GLY A 77 3.32 -19.22 2.92
C GLY A 77 4.53 -20.15 3.07
N GLY A 78 4.71 -21.11 2.16
CA GLY A 78 5.75 -22.12 2.25
C GLY A 78 5.38 -23.23 3.26
N PHE A 79 5.72 -23.04 4.54
CA PHE A 79 5.46 -24.01 5.61
C PHE A 79 4.08 -23.87 6.26
N THR A 80 3.39 -22.75 6.00
CA THR A 80 2.02 -22.48 6.46
C THR A 80 1.24 -21.78 5.35
N ASN A 81 -0.04 -21.52 5.58
CA ASN A 81 -0.90 -20.74 4.69
C ASN A 81 -1.53 -19.57 5.45
N TYR A 82 -1.84 -18.50 4.73
CA TYR A 82 -2.50 -17.31 5.24
C TYR A 82 -3.84 -17.10 4.53
N PHE A 83 -4.68 -16.24 5.11
CA PHE A 83 -5.99 -15.88 4.56
C PHE A 83 -6.22 -14.39 4.81
N ASP A 84 -5.99 -13.58 3.78
CA ASP A 84 -6.10 -12.11 3.83
C ASP A 84 -6.48 -11.60 2.43
N LYS A 85 -6.84 -10.32 2.33
CA LYS A 85 -7.21 -9.64 1.07
C LYS A 85 -6.18 -8.64 0.58
N VAL A 86 -5.13 -8.37 1.37
CA VAL A 86 -4.11 -7.40 1.02
C VAL A 86 -2.85 -8.12 0.54
N PRO A 87 -2.48 -8.01 -0.75
CA PRO A 87 -1.28 -8.65 -1.27
C PRO A 87 -0.01 -8.12 -0.58
N ALA A 88 1.01 -8.97 -0.49
CA ALA A 88 2.36 -8.51 -0.17
C ALA A 88 2.90 -7.61 -1.29
N LYS A 89 3.66 -6.57 -0.94
CA LYS A 89 4.26 -5.62 -1.89
C LYS A 89 5.09 -6.32 -2.97
N TYR A 90 5.79 -7.36 -2.58
CA TYR A 90 6.77 -8.06 -3.40
C TYR A 90 6.26 -9.39 -3.97
N ALA A 91 4.95 -9.66 -3.91
CA ALA A 91 4.37 -10.93 -4.35
C ALA A 91 4.71 -11.25 -5.83
N ASP A 92 4.72 -10.23 -6.68
CA ASP A 92 4.94 -10.36 -8.13
C ASP A 92 6.33 -9.86 -8.58
N PHE A 93 7.25 -9.55 -7.64
CA PHE A 93 8.58 -9.04 -7.98
C PHE A 93 9.48 -10.15 -8.54
N ASN A 94 10.13 -9.86 -9.66
CA ASN A 94 11.23 -10.66 -10.17
C ASN A 94 12.60 -10.07 -9.75
N SER A 95 13.70 -10.76 -10.08
CA SER A 95 15.06 -10.33 -9.71
C SER A 95 15.41 -8.91 -10.19
N ARG A 96 14.95 -8.51 -11.37
CA ARG A 96 15.19 -7.16 -11.90
C ARG A 96 14.43 -6.12 -11.08
N ASP A 97 13.17 -6.39 -10.72
CA ASP A 97 12.37 -5.48 -9.89
C ASP A 97 13.02 -5.25 -8.53
N PHE A 98 13.60 -6.29 -7.91
CA PHE A 98 14.35 -6.15 -6.67
C PHE A 98 15.61 -5.29 -6.83
N ILE A 99 16.41 -5.53 -7.89
CA ILE A 99 17.59 -4.72 -8.19
C ILE A 99 17.21 -3.25 -8.40
N ASP A 100 16.20 -3.00 -9.23
CA ASP A 100 15.75 -1.65 -9.59
C ASP A 100 15.14 -0.91 -8.38
N SER A 101 14.53 -1.63 -7.44
CA SER A 101 13.98 -1.03 -6.21
C SER A 101 15.05 -0.52 -5.24
N GLY A 102 16.25 -1.10 -5.26
CA GLY A 102 17.36 -0.74 -4.36
C GLY A 102 17.08 -0.99 -2.88
N VAL A 103 16.06 -1.78 -2.52
CA VAL A 103 15.73 -2.11 -1.12
C VAL A 103 16.32 -3.47 -0.72
N ARG A 104 16.65 -3.61 0.56
CA ARG A 104 17.03 -4.90 1.14
C ARG A 104 15.92 -5.42 2.04
N ILE A 105 15.43 -6.61 1.75
CA ILE A 105 14.35 -7.27 2.49
C ILE A 105 14.92 -8.54 3.11
N VAL A 106 15.29 -8.47 4.39
CA VAL A 106 15.91 -9.57 5.11
C VAL A 106 14.81 -10.53 5.58
N PRO A 107 14.85 -11.82 5.23
CA PRO A 107 13.81 -12.76 5.65
C PRO A 107 13.67 -12.82 7.19
N PRO A 108 12.44 -12.85 7.76
CA PRO A 108 11.13 -12.85 7.10
C PRO A 108 10.43 -11.47 6.97
N ALA A 109 11.16 -10.36 6.75
CA ALA A 109 10.57 -9.03 6.61
C ALA A 109 9.45 -8.98 5.56
N THR A 110 8.36 -8.28 5.89
CA THR A 110 7.16 -8.22 5.04
C THR A 110 6.61 -6.80 4.95
N ALA A 111 6.25 -6.38 3.74
CA ALA A 111 5.54 -5.13 3.49
C ALA A 111 4.25 -5.41 2.71
N ARG A 112 3.15 -4.72 3.04
CA ARG A 112 1.90 -4.77 2.26
C ARG A 112 1.99 -3.90 1.02
N ARG A 113 1.33 -4.32 -0.06
CA ARG A 113 1.16 -3.51 -1.27
C ARG A 113 0.50 -2.18 -0.91
N GLY A 114 1.00 -1.09 -1.49
CA GLY A 114 0.58 0.28 -1.17
C GLY A 114 1.42 0.95 -0.08
N ALA A 115 2.50 0.31 0.38
CA ALA A 115 3.55 0.95 1.17
C ALA A 115 4.73 1.34 0.27
N TYR A 116 5.27 2.54 0.45
CA TYR A 116 6.48 2.97 -0.24
C TYR A 116 7.72 2.69 0.61
N LEU A 117 8.73 2.13 -0.05
CA LEU A 117 10.06 1.88 0.50
C LEU A 117 11.06 2.42 -0.51
N ALA A 118 11.78 3.48 -0.13
CA ALA A 118 12.73 4.15 -1.00
C ALA A 118 14.03 3.34 -1.19
N PRO A 119 14.80 3.59 -2.27
CA PRO A 119 16.11 2.99 -2.45
C PRO A 119 17.03 3.22 -1.24
N GLY A 120 17.78 2.19 -0.86
CA GLY A 120 18.68 2.19 0.30
C GLY A 120 18.01 1.82 1.63
N VAL A 121 16.69 1.62 1.67
CA VAL A 121 16.02 1.10 2.88
C VAL A 121 16.43 -0.35 3.15
N VAL A 122 16.68 -0.66 4.42
CA VAL A 122 16.92 -2.03 4.91
C VAL A 122 15.81 -2.42 5.86
N LEU A 123 15.07 -3.47 5.48
CA LEU A 123 14.11 -4.13 6.36
C LEU A 123 14.76 -5.38 6.96
N MET A 124 15.11 -5.30 8.25
CA MET A 124 15.33 -6.49 9.07
C MET A 124 13.99 -7.22 9.30
N PRO A 125 13.92 -8.41 9.93
CA PRO A 125 12.65 -9.08 10.25
C PRO A 125 11.64 -8.13 10.91
N SER A 126 10.72 -7.56 10.13
CA SER A 126 9.88 -6.43 10.51
C SER A 126 8.62 -6.38 9.64
N TYR A 127 7.70 -5.50 9.99
CA TYR A 127 6.44 -5.34 9.27
C TYR A 127 6.17 -3.88 8.86
N VAL A 128 5.81 -3.68 7.59
CA VAL A 128 5.42 -2.37 7.05
C VAL A 128 4.00 -2.46 6.48
N ASN A 129 3.08 -1.68 7.06
CA ASN A 129 1.67 -1.72 6.69
C ASN A 129 1.36 -0.81 5.48
N ILE A 130 0.23 -1.04 4.82
CA ILE A 130 -0.25 -0.26 3.67
C ILE A 130 -0.38 1.23 4.02
N GLY A 131 -0.01 2.11 3.08
CA GLY A 131 -0.05 3.56 3.24
C GLY A 131 1.20 4.19 3.86
N ALA A 132 2.09 3.37 4.43
CA ALA A 132 3.36 3.82 4.97
C ALA A 132 4.30 4.39 3.89
N TYR A 133 5.17 5.31 4.29
CA TYR A 133 6.21 5.90 3.45
C TYR A 133 7.54 5.87 4.21
N VAL A 134 8.45 4.99 3.81
CA VAL A 134 9.79 4.86 4.40
C VAL A 134 10.82 5.40 3.41
N ASP A 135 11.46 6.50 3.78
CA ASP A 135 12.36 7.23 2.89
C ASP A 135 13.80 6.69 2.93
N SER A 136 14.61 7.14 1.98
CA SER A 136 15.92 6.59 1.66
C SER A 136 16.89 6.60 2.85
N GLY A 137 17.72 5.57 2.92
CA GLY A 137 18.70 5.39 4.01
C GLY A 137 18.12 4.96 5.36
N THR A 138 16.81 4.72 5.47
CA THR A 138 16.19 4.26 6.72
C THR A 138 16.50 2.79 7.00
N MET A 139 16.84 2.48 8.25
CA MET A 139 16.95 1.12 8.77
C MET A 139 15.71 0.79 9.62
N VAL A 140 14.95 -0.21 9.22
CA VAL A 140 13.84 -0.77 10.00
C VAL A 140 14.36 -2.04 10.67
N ASP A 141 14.63 -1.93 11.96
CA ASP A 141 15.34 -2.96 12.71
C ASP A 141 14.46 -4.14 13.12
N THR A 142 15.09 -5.17 13.67
CA THR A 142 14.44 -6.46 13.97
C THR A 142 13.26 -6.26 14.94
N TRP A 143 12.10 -6.78 14.54
CA TRP A 143 10.79 -6.72 15.20
C TRP A 143 10.16 -5.33 15.30
N ALA A 144 10.70 -4.34 14.57
CA ALA A 144 10.04 -3.06 14.40
C ALA A 144 8.77 -3.19 13.56
N THR A 145 7.85 -2.24 13.76
CA THR A 145 6.61 -2.13 12.98
C THR A 145 6.45 -0.69 12.49
N VAL A 146 6.22 -0.53 11.18
CA VAL A 146 5.80 0.73 10.58
C VAL A 146 4.31 0.61 10.26
N GLY A 147 3.49 1.37 11.01
CA GLY A 147 2.02 1.35 10.90
C GLY A 147 1.46 2.00 9.63
N SER A 148 0.14 1.91 9.48
CA SER A 148 -0.62 2.52 8.37
C SER A 148 -0.94 4.00 8.61
#